data_AF-A0A7Y9E659-F1
#
_entry.id   AF-A0A7Y9E659-F1
#
_cell.length_a   1.000
_cell.length_b   1.000
_cell.length_c   1.000
_cell.angle_alpha   90.00
_cell.angle_beta   90.00
_cell.angle_gamma   90.00
#
_symmetry.space_group_name_H-M   'P 1'
#
loop_
_entity.id
_entity.type
_entity.pdbx_description
1 polymer ?
#
loop_
_entity_poly.entity_id
_entity_poly.type
_entity_poly.pdbx_seq_one_letter_code
_entity_poly.pdbx_strand_id
1 'polypeptide(L)'
;MIAALGLLVGILLGLFFRPDVPLGMEPYLPIAVVASLDAVFGGLRAYLDGIFDDKVFVVSFVSNVVIAAAIVYLGDKLGVGGQLSTGVIVVLGIRIFSNVAAIRRHLFHA
;
A
#
# COMPACT_ATOMS: atom_id res chain seq x y z
N MET A 1 -1.68 -17.69 -3.98
CA MET A 1 -1.51 -17.62 -5.47
C MET A 1 -2.54 -16.71 -6.13
N ILE A 2 -3.80 -16.77 -5.72
CA ILE A 2 -4.88 -15.95 -6.29
C ILE A 2 -4.62 -14.45 -6.07
N ALA A 3 -4.13 -14.08 -4.89
CA ALA A 3 -3.82 -12.69 -4.54
C ALA A 3 -2.75 -12.06 -5.44
N ALA A 4 -1.66 -12.79 -5.72
CA ALA A 4 -0.59 -12.33 -6.61
C ALA A 4 -1.09 -12.12 -8.05
N LEU A 5 -1.95 -13.01 -8.53
CA LEU A 5 -2.53 -12.91 -9.87
C LEU A 5 -3.50 -11.71 -9.97
N GLY A 6 -4.32 -11.50 -8.93
CA GLY A 6 -5.20 -10.33 -8.84
C GLY A 6 -4.43 -9.00 -8.82
N LEU A 7 -3.33 -8.94 -8.06
CA LEU A 7 -2.44 -7.78 -8.04
C LEU A 7 -1.84 -7.51 -9.42
N LEU A 8 -1.32 -8.54 -10.09
CA LEU A 8 -0.74 -8.43 -11.42
C LEU A 8 -1.76 -7.89 -12.43
N VAL A 9 -2.97 -8.46 -12.44
CA VAL A 9 -4.05 -8.02 -13.32
C VAL A 9 -4.44 -6.57 -13.02
N GLY A 10 -4.56 -6.19 -11.75
CA GLY A 10 -4.87 -4.81 -11.36
C GLY A 10 -3.82 -3.81 -11.86
N ILE A 11 -2.53 -4.13 -11.73
CA ILE A 11 -1.43 -3.29 -12.24
C ILE A 11 -1.52 -3.16 -13.76
N LEU A 12 -1.73 -4.26 -14.48
CA LEU A 12 -1.82 -4.25 -15.94
C LEU A 12 -3.02 -3.43 -16.43
N LEU A 13 -4.19 -3.58 -15.80
CA LEU A 13 -5.37 -2.79 -16.11
C LEU A 13 -5.12 -1.30 -15.86
N GLY A 14 -4.52 -0.94 -14.72
CA GLY A 14 -4.20 0.46 -14.41
C GLY A 14 -3.26 1.10 -15.44
N LEU A 15 -2.21 0.39 -15.86
CA LEU A 15 -1.25 0.86 -16.85
C LEU A 15 -1.84 0.98 -18.26
N PHE A 16 -2.79 0.10 -18.61
CA PHE A 16 -3.42 0.07 -19.92
C PHE A 16 -4.53 1.12 -20.06
N PHE A 17 -5.44 1.19 -19.08
CA PHE A 17 -6.60 2.08 -19.15
C PHE A 17 -6.28 3.53 -18.77
N ARG A 18 -5.23 3.77 -17.98
CA ARG A 18 -4.79 5.12 -17.52
C ARG A 18 -5.98 6.03 -17.19
N PRO A 19 -6.86 5.63 -16.25
CA PRO A 19 -8.06 6.39 -15.96
C PRO A 19 -7.69 7.81 -15.52
N ASP A 20 -8.34 8.81 -16.10
CA ASP A 20 -8.20 10.20 -15.67
C ASP A 20 -8.68 10.35 -14.23
N VAL A 21 -7.83 10.95 -13.39
CA VAL A 21 -8.11 11.12 -11.97
C VAL A 21 -8.73 12.50 -11.78
N PRO A 22 -9.95 12.59 -11.22
CA PRO A 22 -10.57 13.88 -10.93
C PRO A 22 -9.71 14.68 -9.93
N LEU A 23 -9.67 16.01 -10.08
CA LEU A 23 -8.89 16.91 -9.20
C LEU A 23 -9.14 16.67 -7.70
N GLY A 24 -10.37 16.32 -7.30
CA GLY A 24 -10.70 16.02 -5.91
C GLY A 24 -10.11 14.71 -5.37
N MET A 25 -9.64 13.82 -6.23
CA MET A 25 -9.03 12.53 -5.86
C MET A 25 -7.49 12.53 -5.96
N GLU A 26 -6.90 13.54 -6.60
CA GLU A 26 -5.44 13.65 -6.77
C GLU A 26 -4.66 13.52 -5.46
N PRO A 27 -5.07 14.13 -4.33
CA PRO A 27 -4.33 14.00 -3.08
C PRO A 27 -4.41 12.61 -2.48
N TYR A 28 -5.38 11.78 -2.86
CA TYR A 28 -5.65 10.49 -2.24
C TYR A 28 -4.98 9.34 -2.98
N LEU A 29 -4.79 9.49 -4.29
CA LEU A 29 -4.23 8.46 -5.14
C LEU A 29 -2.80 8.06 -4.73
N PRO A 30 -1.84 8.99 -4.51
CA PRO A 30 -0.49 8.60 -4.07
C PRO A 30 -0.51 7.82 -2.76
N ILE A 31 -1.40 8.19 -1.83
CA ILE A 31 -1.51 7.53 -0.52
C ILE A 31 -2.09 6.13 -0.67
N ALA A 32 -3.12 5.96 -1.50
CA ALA A 32 -3.66 4.65 -1.81
C ALA A 32 -2.59 3.73 -2.44
N VAL A 33 -1.77 4.27 -3.36
CA VAL A 33 -0.67 3.52 -3.99
C VAL A 33 0.40 3.14 -2.96
N VAL A 34 0.86 4.08 -2.14
CA VAL A 34 1.89 3.80 -1.12
C VAL A 34 1.37 2.80 -0.07
N ALA A 35 0.11 2.91 0.37
CA ALA A 35 -0.50 1.95 1.28
C ALA A 35 -0.64 0.56 0.67
N SER A 36 -0.98 0.49 -0.62
CA SER A 36 -1.02 -0.77 -1.38
C SER A 36 0.37 -1.41 -1.44
N LEU A 37 1.40 -0.62 -1.75
CA LEU A 37 2.79 -1.09 -1.81
C LEU A 37 3.27 -1.61 -0.45
N ASP A 38 2.95 -0.92 0.65
CA ASP A 38 3.26 -1.39 2.00
C ASP A 38 2.69 -2.80 2.26
N ALA A 39 1.43 -3.04 1.91
CA ALA A 39 0.81 -4.34 2.03
C ALA A 39 1.47 -5.40 1.12
N VAL A 40 1.90 -5.03 -0.09
CA VAL A 40 2.64 -5.93 -0.99
C VAL A 40 3.98 -6.35 -0.40
N PHE A 41 4.76 -5.41 0.13
CA PHE A 41 6.02 -5.73 0.79
C PHE A 41 5.82 -6.52 2.08
N GLY A 42 4.78 -6.22 2.86
CA GLY A 42 4.40 -7.00 4.03
C GLY A 42 4.01 -8.45 3.67
N GLY A 43 3.25 -8.63 2.58
CA GLY A 43 2.89 -9.94 2.06
C GLY A 43 4.09 -10.72 1.54
N LEU A 44 4.99 -10.06 0.81
CA LEU A 44 6.24 -10.68 0.32
C LEU A 44 7.13 -11.13 1.48
N ARG A 45 7.24 -10.31 2.53
CA ARG A 45 7.94 -10.70 3.76
C ARG A 45 7.29 -11.92 4.40
N ALA A 46 5.96 -11.92 4.60
CA ALA A 46 5.25 -13.06 5.17
C ALA A 46 5.42 -14.34 4.34
N TYR A 47 5.58 -14.22 3.02
CA TYR A 47 5.87 -15.33 2.13
C TYR A 47 7.26 -15.91 2.37
N LEU A 48 8.28 -15.06 2.53
CA LEU A 48 9.63 -15.51 2.88
C LEU A 48 9.71 -16.10 4.30
N ASP A 49 8.93 -15.56 5.23
CA ASP A 49 8.81 -16.05 6.60
C ASP A 49 7.98 -17.37 6.68
N GLY A 50 7.40 -17.85 5.57
CA GLY A 50 6.63 -19.10 5.51
C GLY A 50 5.24 -19.04 6.16
N ILE A 51 4.78 -17.85 6.52
CA ILE A 51 3.51 -17.59 7.25
C ILE A 51 2.47 -16.86 6.39
N PHE A 52 2.63 -16.88 5.07
CA PHE A 52 1.74 -16.17 4.15
C PHE A 52 0.39 -16.85 4.01
N ASP A 53 -0.67 -16.07 4.19
CA ASP A 53 -2.05 -16.47 3.95
C ASP A 53 -2.72 -15.49 2.97
N ASP A 54 -3.30 -16.03 1.89
CA ASP A 54 -3.94 -15.24 0.82
C ASP A 54 -5.10 -14.37 1.37
N LYS A 55 -5.90 -14.86 2.33
CA LYS A 55 -7.02 -14.10 2.91
C LYS A 55 -6.51 -12.97 3.78
N VAL A 56 -5.51 -13.24 4.62
CA VAL A 56 -4.90 -12.21 5.48
C VAL A 56 -4.28 -11.11 4.62
N PHE A 57 -3.61 -11.47 3.52
CA PHE A 57 -3.07 -10.50 2.58
C PHE A 57 -4.15 -9.61 1.97
N VAL A 58 -5.23 -10.19 1.43
CA VAL A 58 -6.32 -9.41 0.81
C VAL A 58 -6.97 -8.47 1.82
N VAL A 59 -7.25 -8.96 3.03
CA VAL A 59 -7.81 -8.13 4.10
C VAL A 59 -6.86 -7.00 4.45
N SER A 60 -5.56 -7.28 4.65
CA SER A 60 -4.56 -6.26 4.98
C SER A 60 -4.37 -5.22 3.87
N PHE A 61 -4.34 -5.66 2.61
CA PHE A 61 -4.23 -4.79 1.44
C PHE A 61 -5.40 -3.81 1.38
N VAL A 62 -6.62 -4.32 1.42
CA VAL A 62 -7.83 -3.49 1.34
C VAL A 62 -7.95 -2.59 2.58
N SER A 63 -7.72 -3.13 3.78
CA SER A 63 -7.85 -2.35 5.03
C SER A 63 -6.82 -1.22 5.09
N ASN A 64 -5.56 -1.46 4.72
CA ASN A 64 -4.52 -0.44 4.78
C ASN A 64 -4.82 0.71 3.82
N VAL A 65 -5.24 0.39 2.59
CA VAL A 65 -5.60 1.41 1.59
C VAL A 65 -6.80 2.22 2.04
N VAL A 66 -7.87 1.55 2.49
CA VAL A 66 -9.10 2.23 2.95
C VAL A 66 -8.82 3.10 4.17
N ILE A 67 -8.09 2.59 5.16
CA ILE A 67 -7.75 3.35 6.37
C ILE A 67 -6.86 4.55 6.03
N ALA A 68 -5.84 4.36 5.19
CA ALA A 68 -4.95 5.45 4.78
C ALA A 68 -5.71 6.55 4.03
N ALA A 69 -6.58 6.19 3.08
CA ALA A 69 -7.43 7.13 2.37
C ALA A 69 -8.42 7.84 3.33
N ALA A 70 -9.02 7.11 4.27
CA ALA A 70 -9.95 7.66 5.26
C ALA A 70 -9.27 8.68 6.19
N ILE A 71 -8.04 8.43 6.63
CA ILE A 71 -7.27 9.37 7.45
C ILE A 71 -7.02 10.67 6.68
N VAL A 72 -6.56 10.57 5.43
CA VAL A 72 -6.32 11.77 4.60
C VAL A 72 -7.63 12.51 4.34
N TYR A 73 -8.73 11.77 4.11
CA TYR A 73 -10.06 12.36 3.86
C TYR A 73 -10.58 13.10 5.07
N LEU A 74 -10.43 12.52 6.26
CA LEU A 74 -10.77 13.20 7.49
C LEU A 74 -9.91 14.46 7.68
N GLY A 75 -8.61 14.38 7.37
CA GLY A 75 -7.71 15.53 7.40
C GLY A 75 -8.14 16.64 6.47
N ASP A 76 -8.53 16.30 5.25
CA ASP A 76 -9.03 17.25 4.26
C ASP A 76 -10.28 17.97 4.76
N LYS A 77 -11.23 17.23 5.35
CA LYS A 77 -12.44 17.82 5.98
C LYS A 77 -12.14 18.70 7.19
N LEU A 78 -11.03 18.47 7.88
CA LEU A 78 -10.56 19.27 9.01
C LEU A 78 -9.62 20.43 8.59
N GLY A 79 -9.35 20.60 7.30
CA GLY A 79 -8.43 21.63 6.79
C GLY A 79 -6.93 21.31 7.00
N VAL A 80 -6.60 20.09 7.42
CA VAL A 80 -5.23 19.59 7.68
C VAL A 80 -4.83 18.42 6.77
N GLY A 81 -5.49 18.29 5.60
CA GLY A 81 -5.29 17.18 4.67
C GLY A 81 -3.85 17.00 4.22
N GLY A 82 -3.14 18.09 3.92
CA GLY A 82 -1.72 18.02 3.53
C GLY A 82 -0.80 17.51 4.63
N GLN A 83 -1.06 17.88 5.89
CA GLN A 83 -0.28 17.43 7.05
C GLN A 83 -0.51 15.94 7.31
N LEU A 84 -1.78 15.50 7.26
CA LEU A 84 -2.11 14.08 7.43
C LEU A 84 -1.60 13.22 6.27
N SER A 85 -1.69 13.70 5.03
CA SER A 85 -1.11 13.06 3.85
C SER A 85 0.40 12.84 4.03
N THR A 86 1.13 13.88 4.43
CA THR A 86 2.57 13.78 4.72
C THR A 86 2.84 12.77 5.84
N GLY A 87 2.09 12.85 6.95
CA GLY A 87 2.25 11.93 8.07
C GLY A 87 2.03 10.46 7.69
N VAL A 88 0.97 10.18 6.92
CA VAL A 88 0.67 8.83 6.43
C VAL A 88 1.78 8.33 5.50
N ILE A 89 2.24 9.15 4.56
CA ILE A 89 3.33 8.79 3.64
C ILE A 89 4.61 8.45 4.41
N VAL A 90 4.97 9.24 5.43
CA VAL A 90 6.16 8.99 6.24
C VAL A 90 6.03 7.67 7.00
N VAL A 91 4.91 7.44 7.68
CA VAL A 91 4.68 6.21 8.46
C VAL A 91 4.69 4.96 7.57
N LEU A 92 4.00 5.02 6.42
CA LEU A 92 3.99 3.92 5.46
C LEU A 92 5.38 3.73 4.83
N GLY A 93 6.09 4.81 4.51
CA GLY A 93 7.45 4.76 3.99
C GLY A 93 8.40 4.03 4.95
N ILE A 94 8.36 4.36 6.24
CA ILE A 94 9.14 3.66 7.27
C ILE A 94 8.80 2.16 7.28
N ARG A 95 7.51 1.80 7.18
CA ARG A 95 7.07 0.40 7.18
C ARG A 95 7.55 -0.35 5.94
N ILE A 96 7.47 0.27 4.77
CA ILE A 96 8.00 -0.27 3.51
C ILE A 96 9.49 -0.56 3.65
N PHE A 97 10.29 0.42 4.10
CA PHE A 97 11.73 0.22 4.26
C PHE A 97 12.07 -0.87 5.29
N SER A 98 11.30 -0.97 6.38
CA SER A 98 11.44 -2.04 7.37
C SER A 98 11.16 -3.43 6.77
N ASN A 99 10.07 -3.56 6.00
CA ASN A 99 9.74 -4.81 5.31
C ASN A 99 10.81 -5.19 4.27
N VAL A 100 11.30 -4.22 3.48
CA VAL A 100 12.37 -4.44 2.51
C VAL A 100 13.67 -4.86 3.21
N ALA A 101 14.01 -4.27 4.35
CA ALA A 101 15.18 -4.67 5.14
C ALA A 101 15.06 -6.12 5.64
N ALA A 102 13.87 -6.53 6.10
CA ALA A 102 13.61 -7.91 6.52
C ALA A 102 13.70 -8.91 5.34
N ILE A 103 13.17 -8.54 4.17
CA ILE A 103 13.29 -9.31 2.93
C ILE A 103 14.76 -9.45 2.52
N ARG A 104 15.53 -8.34 2.55
CA ARG A 104 16.95 -8.34 2.23
C ARG A 104 17.72 -9.30 3.15
N ARG A 105 17.44 -9.28 4.45
CA ARG A 105 18.08 -10.17 5.42
C ARG A 105 17.79 -11.64 5.14
N HIS A 106 16.56 -11.98 4.74
CA HIS A 106 16.20 -13.35 4.35
C HIS A 106 16.90 -13.81 3.08
N LEU A 107 16.97 -12.96 2.05
CA LEU A 107 17.54 -13.32 0.76
C LEU A 107 19.07 -13.34 0.78
N PHE A 108 19.70 -12.37 1.45
CA PHE A 108 21.14 -12.13 1.38
C PHE A 108 21.90 -12.47 2.67
N HIS A 109 21.21 -12.92 3.73
CA HIS A 109 21.82 -13.22 5.04
C HIS A 109 22.69 -12.05 5.59
N ALA A 110 22.32 -10.81 5.25
CA ALA A 110 23.06 -9.58 5.56
C ALA A 110 22.18 -8.50 6.21
#